data_AF-A0A1S4E587-F1
#
_entry.id   AF-A0A1S4E587-F1
#
_cell.length_a   1.000
_cell.length_b   1.000
_cell.length_c   1.000
_cell.angle_alpha   90.00
_cell.angle_beta   90.00
_cell.angle_gamma   90.00
#
_symmetry.space_group_name_H-M   'P 1'
#
loop_
_entity.id
_entity.type
_entity.pdbx_description
1 polymer ?
#
loop_
_entity_poly.entity_id
_entity_poly.type
_entity_poly.pdbx_seq_one_letter_code
_entity_poly.pdbx_strand_id
1 'polypeptide(L)'
;MGPLSKSNCSKIFSEQGCGLCLRVLDGPETLSEHQDICCITAPVHQGTSLPPTDLSDGYEEDRSDRGLGAIAMDCVMAGGGSDGALDICVWICLVDEDEKLIFNTFVQPQIPITNYRHEVTGLKEEHLRYAMPLKNVQEKVLKLLLNGESIGRLRSNGGKAKLLVGHDLEHDLDCLRMNYPDHMLRDTARYHPLMKTNLV
;
A
#
# COMPACT_ATOMS: atom_id res chain seq x y z
N MET A 1 21.17 10.06 3.73
CA MET A 1 21.98 9.35 2.71
C MET A 1 23.44 9.43 3.13
N GLY A 2 24.05 8.29 3.47
CA GLY A 2 25.47 8.21 3.83
C GLY A 2 26.41 8.45 2.62
N PRO A 3 27.73 8.48 2.83
CA PRO A 3 28.71 8.96 1.86
C PRO A 3 28.98 8.02 0.66
N LEU A 4 28.25 6.91 0.53
CA LEU A 4 28.51 5.92 -0.51
C LEU A 4 27.72 6.23 -1.79
N SER A 5 28.38 6.15 -2.95
CA SER A 5 27.73 6.30 -4.24
C SER A 5 26.65 5.21 -4.43
N LYS A 6 25.58 5.53 -5.18
CA LYS A 6 24.55 4.55 -5.54
C LYS A 6 25.15 3.29 -6.19
N SER A 7 26.23 3.43 -6.96
CA SER A 7 26.97 2.33 -7.55
C SER A 7 27.66 1.43 -6.51
N ASN A 8 28.25 2.01 -5.46
CA ASN A 8 28.87 1.24 -4.38
C ASN A 8 27.82 0.50 -3.54
N CYS A 9 26.70 1.16 -3.21
CA CYS A 9 25.60 0.50 -2.50
C CYS A 9 25.02 -0.66 -3.32
N SER A 10 24.85 -0.47 -4.62
CA SER A 10 24.41 -1.54 -5.52
C SER A 10 25.38 -2.71 -5.53
N LYS A 11 26.69 -2.45 -5.62
CA LYS A 11 27.71 -3.50 -5.61
C LYS A 11 27.74 -4.27 -4.30
N ILE A 12 27.69 -3.56 -3.17
CA ILE A 12 27.63 -4.16 -1.83
C ILE A 12 26.39 -5.06 -1.73
N PHE A 13 25.23 -4.57 -2.15
CA PHE A 13 24.01 -5.37 -2.13
C PHE A 13 24.08 -6.58 -3.07
N SER A 14 24.71 -6.47 -4.24
CA SER A 14 24.92 -7.62 -5.13
C SER A 14 25.80 -8.71 -4.51
N GLU A 15 26.76 -8.34 -3.66
CA GLU A 15 27.71 -9.27 -3.04
C GLU A 15 27.21 -9.82 -1.69
N GLN A 16 26.40 -9.05 -0.96
CA GLN A 16 26.09 -9.29 0.45
C GLN A 16 24.59 -9.15 0.79
N GLY A 17 23.76 -8.76 -0.18
CA GLY A 17 22.33 -8.49 0.00
C GLY A 17 21.47 -9.72 -0.26
N CYS A 18 20.53 -9.99 0.65
CA CYS A 18 19.50 -11.00 0.42
C CYS A 18 18.41 -10.44 -0.51
N GLY A 19 18.19 -11.10 -1.65
CA GLY A 19 17.15 -10.71 -2.60
C GLY A 19 15.73 -10.81 -2.03
N LEU A 20 15.50 -11.63 -1.01
CA LEU A 20 14.18 -11.91 -0.41
C LEU A 20 13.80 -10.95 0.72
N CYS A 21 14.70 -10.72 1.69
CA CYS A 21 14.41 -9.84 2.84
C CYS A 21 15.11 -8.48 2.77
N LEU A 22 15.90 -8.24 1.72
CA LEU A 22 16.66 -7.01 1.49
C LEU A 22 17.69 -6.65 2.58
N ARG A 23 18.04 -7.60 3.46
CA ARG A 23 19.10 -7.42 4.46
C ARG A 23 20.47 -7.46 3.78
N VAL A 24 21.32 -6.49 4.11
CA VAL A 24 22.75 -6.52 3.78
C VAL A 24 23.48 -7.21 4.92
N LEU A 25 24.21 -8.27 4.62
CA LEU A 25 24.91 -9.10 5.59
C LEU A 25 26.41 -8.79 5.60
N ASP A 26 27.14 -9.32 6.59
CA ASP A 26 28.55 -8.98 6.78
C ASP A 26 29.49 -9.55 5.70
N GLY A 27 29.00 -10.46 4.85
CA GLY A 27 29.77 -11.08 3.78
C GLY A 27 28.99 -12.11 2.96
N PRO A 28 29.63 -12.70 1.93
CA PRO A 28 28.99 -13.69 1.07
C PRO A 28 28.71 -15.04 1.77
N GLU A 29 29.53 -15.44 2.74
CA GLU A 29 29.31 -16.68 3.51
C GLU A 29 28.06 -16.56 4.40
N THR A 30 27.91 -15.44 5.12
CA THR A 30 26.73 -15.17 5.95
C THR A 30 25.48 -14.98 5.10
N LEU A 31 25.62 -14.44 3.87
CA LEU A 31 24.54 -14.43 2.88
C LEU A 31 24.11 -15.84 2.48
N SER A 32 25.05 -16.74 2.20
CA SER A 32 24.74 -18.12 1.84
C SER A 32 23.98 -18.83 2.96
N GLU A 33 24.47 -18.75 4.20
CA GLU A 33 23.80 -19.35 5.37
C GLU A 33 22.41 -18.76 5.61
N HIS A 34 22.26 -17.44 5.41
CA HIS A 34 20.98 -16.78 5.53
C HIS A 34 19.97 -17.20 4.45
N GLN A 35 20.43 -17.41 3.21
CA GLN A 35 19.56 -17.82 2.09
C GLN A 35 18.89 -19.17 2.35
N ASP A 36 19.53 -20.08 3.07
CA ASP A 36 18.97 -21.39 3.41
C ASP A 36 17.76 -21.32 4.34
N ILE A 37 17.65 -20.24 5.12
CA ILE A 37 16.57 -20.03 6.10
C ILE A 37 15.64 -18.87 5.76
N CYS A 38 16.01 -18.03 4.79
CA CYS A 38 15.23 -16.86 4.41
C CYS A 38 14.06 -17.27 3.52
N CYS A 39 12.85 -17.26 4.08
CA CYS A 39 11.63 -17.52 3.35
C CYS A 39 10.58 -16.46 3.68
N ILE A 40 9.73 -16.13 2.71
CA ILE A 40 8.55 -15.30 2.93
C ILE A 40 7.44 -16.25 3.35
N THR A 41 7.03 -16.18 4.61
CA THR A 41 5.88 -16.95 5.09
C THR A 41 4.61 -16.18 4.78
N ALA A 42 3.64 -16.82 4.12
CA ALA A 42 2.35 -16.20 3.90
C ALA A 42 1.65 -15.94 5.26
N PRO A 43 1.06 -14.76 5.48
CA PRO A 43 0.23 -14.53 6.66
C PRO A 43 -0.90 -15.55 6.74
N VAL A 44 -1.23 -16.00 7.96
CA VAL A 44 -2.41 -16.85 8.17
C VAL A 44 -3.65 -16.00 7.89
N HIS A 45 -4.46 -16.43 6.93
CA HIS A 45 -5.67 -15.70 6.51
C HIS A 45 -6.65 -15.60 7.69
N GLN A 46 -6.64 -14.50 8.42
CA GLN A 46 -7.71 -14.18 9.35
C GLN A 46 -8.90 -13.69 8.51
N GLY A 47 -10.02 -14.41 8.58
CA GLY A 47 -11.17 -14.21 7.69
C GLY A 47 -11.66 -12.76 7.67
N THR A 48 -11.85 -12.21 6.47
CA THR A 48 -12.31 -10.83 6.25
C THR A 48 -13.83 -10.77 6.37
N SER A 49 -14.33 -10.40 7.55
CA SER A 49 -15.71 -9.92 7.71
C SER A 49 -15.71 -8.69 8.61
N LEU A 50 -15.07 -7.61 8.14
CA LEU A 50 -15.14 -6.31 8.81
C LEU A 50 -16.18 -5.45 8.07
N PRO A 51 -17.24 -4.99 8.76
CA PRO A 51 -18.16 -4.02 8.19
C PRO A 51 -17.42 -2.69 7.92
N PRO A 52 -17.90 -1.86 6.98
CA PRO A 52 -17.41 -0.49 6.82
C PRO A 52 -17.78 0.30 8.08
N THR A 53 -16.80 0.57 8.92
CA THR A 53 -16.94 1.46 10.08
C THR A 53 -16.12 2.72 9.85
N ASP A 54 -16.79 3.86 9.92
CA ASP A 54 -16.17 5.18 10.02
C ASP A 54 -15.55 5.28 11.43
N LEU A 55 -14.35 4.72 11.62
CA LEU A 55 -13.55 4.94 12.83
C LEU A 55 -12.91 6.33 12.74
N SER A 56 -13.72 7.38 12.62
CA SER A 56 -13.31 8.72 13.02
C SER A 56 -13.89 8.99 14.39
N ASP A 57 -13.08 8.75 15.42
CA ASP A 57 -12.97 9.58 16.64
C ASP A 57 -12.14 8.82 17.69
N GLY A 58 -10.90 8.48 17.32
CA GLY A 58 -9.98 7.82 18.25
C GLY A 58 -8.74 7.21 17.60
N TYR A 59 -8.07 7.94 16.70
CA TYR A 59 -6.63 7.67 16.56
C TYR A 59 -5.99 8.26 17.81
N GLU A 60 -5.70 7.42 18.79
CA GLU A 60 -4.78 7.83 19.85
C GLU A 60 -3.44 8.14 19.18
N GLU A 61 -3.14 9.43 19.06
CA GLU A 61 -1.81 9.95 18.76
C GLU A 61 -0.87 9.63 19.93
N ASP A 62 -0.55 8.35 20.16
CA ASP A 62 0.50 8.01 21.13
C ASP A 62 1.38 6.85 20.69
N ARG A 63 2.02 7.03 19.54
CA ARG A 63 3.25 6.29 19.17
C ARG A 63 4.26 7.25 18.54
N SER A 64 4.68 8.23 19.32
CA SER A 64 5.59 9.31 18.88
C SER A 64 7.04 8.90 18.63
N ASP A 65 7.41 7.61 18.65
CA ASP A 65 8.84 7.23 18.60
C ASP A 65 9.20 5.97 17.78
N ARG A 66 8.30 5.42 16.97
CA ARG A 66 8.62 4.27 16.11
C ARG A 66 8.79 4.67 14.65
N GLY A 67 9.98 5.18 14.30
CA GLY A 67 10.50 5.25 12.92
C GLY A 67 9.56 5.74 11.80
N LEU A 68 9.96 5.50 10.54
CA LEU A 68 9.06 5.62 9.39
C LEU A 68 8.09 4.43 9.42
N GLY A 69 6.87 4.64 9.91
CA GLY A 69 5.82 3.62 9.83
C GLY A 69 5.36 3.38 8.39
N ALA A 70 4.72 2.23 8.15
CA ALA A 70 4.10 1.88 6.88
C ALA A 70 2.58 1.84 7.00
N ILE A 71 1.89 2.12 5.90
CA ILE A 71 0.45 1.92 5.72
C ILE A 71 0.27 1.05 4.49
N ALA A 72 -0.46 -0.06 4.63
CA ALA A 72 -0.88 -0.85 3.48
C ALA A 72 -2.25 -0.34 2.99
N MET A 73 -2.43 -0.30 1.67
CA MET A 73 -3.64 0.15 1.01
C MET A 73 -4.04 -0.83 -0.07
N ASP A 74 -5.35 -1.04 -0.20
CA ASP A 74 -5.96 -1.78 -1.30
C ASP A 74 -7.28 -1.11 -1.67
N CYS A 75 -7.57 -1.03 -2.96
CA CYS A 75 -8.84 -0.51 -3.48
C CYS A 75 -9.62 -1.59 -4.20
N VAL A 76 -10.95 -1.48 -4.17
CA VAL A 76 -11.84 -2.28 -5.01
C VAL A 76 -12.48 -1.40 -6.06
N MET A 77 -12.46 -1.92 -7.28
CA MET A 77 -12.82 -1.19 -8.50
C MET A 77 -14.10 -1.76 -9.10
N ALA A 78 -14.97 -0.87 -9.56
CA ALA A 78 -16.10 -1.19 -10.43
C ALA A 78 -15.86 -0.62 -11.84
N GLY A 79 -16.51 -1.24 -12.82
CA GLY A 79 -16.54 -0.77 -14.20
C GLY A 79 -17.58 0.34 -14.41
N GLY A 80 -17.16 1.42 -15.05
CA GLY A 80 -18.05 2.43 -15.62
C GLY A 80 -17.74 2.74 -17.08
N GLY A 81 -18.35 3.81 -17.59
CA GLY A 81 -18.40 4.06 -19.03
C GLY A 81 -19.46 3.19 -19.72
N SER A 82 -19.68 3.40 -21.01
CA SER A 82 -20.74 2.69 -21.76
C SER A 82 -20.54 1.19 -21.85
N ASP A 83 -19.31 0.71 -21.70
CA ASP A 83 -18.90 -0.70 -21.83
C ASP A 83 -18.35 -1.30 -20.53
N GLY A 84 -18.28 -0.52 -19.44
CA GLY A 84 -17.73 -0.99 -18.16
C GLY A 84 -16.20 -1.12 -18.14
N ALA A 85 -15.51 -0.58 -19.15
CA ALA A 85 -14.05 -0.68 -19.28
C ALA A 85 -13.29 0.31 -18.40
N LEU A 86 -13.96 1.36 -17.89
CA LEU A 86 -13.31 2.34 -17.02
C LEU A 86 -13.30 1.85 -15.58
N ASP A 87 -12.12 1.74 -14.98
CA ASP A 87 -11.98 1.43 -13.57
C ASP A 87 -12.32 2.65 -12.70
N ILE A 88 -13.18 2.43 -11.72
CA ILE A 88 -13.62 3.42 -10.75
C ILE A 88 -13.42 2.82 -9.36
N CYS A 89 -12.60 3.47 -8.53
CA CYS A 89 -12.49 3.09 -7.13
C CYS A 89 -13.85 3.31 -6.44
N VAL A 90 -14.33 2.26 -5.77
CA VAL A 90 -15.63 2.24 -5.09
C VAL A 90 -15.51 1.79 -3.65
N TRP A 91 -14.37 1.22 -3.25
CA TRP A 91 -14.07 0.87 -1.86
C TRP A 91 -12.56 0.99 -1.64
N ILE A 92 -12.16 1.46 -0.47
CA ILE A 92 -10.75 1.59 -0.08
C ILE A 92 -10.56 1.12 1.36
N CYS A 93 -9.46 0.41 1.60
CA CYS A 93 -9.06 -0.06 2.92
C CYS A 93 -7.58 0.27 3.17
N LEU A 94 -7.29 0.82 4.35
CA LEU A 94 -5.95 1.09 4.86
C LEU A 94 -5.75 0.40 6.21
N VAL A 95 -4.59 -0.24 6.38
CA VAL A 95 -4.16 -0.85 7.65
C VAL A 95 -2.74 -0.40 8.03
N ASP A 96 -2.41 -0.44 9.32
CA ASP A 96 -1.05 -0.20 9.80
C ASP A 96 -0.18 -1.46 9.77
N GLU A 97 1.05 -1.34 10.26
CA GLU A 97 2.02 -2.44 10.37
C GLU A 97 1.61 -3.56 11.32
N ASP A 98 0.68 -3.30 12.24
CA ASP A 98 0.11 -4.26 13.18
C ASP A 98 -1.21 -4.86 12.63
N GLU A 99 -1.48 -4.68 11.32
CA GLU A 99 -2.70 -5.11 10.63
C GLU A 99 -3.99 -4.46 11.18
N LYS A 100 -3.87 -3.38 11.96
CA LYS A 100 -5.02 -2.68 12.49
C LYS A 100 -5.67 -1.83 11.41
N LEU A 101 -6.99 -1.95 11.29
CA LEU A 101 -7.80 -1.12 10.41
C LEU A 101 -7.66 0.36 10.77
N ILE A 102 -7.05 1.13 9.87
CA ILE A 102 -6.92 2.58 9.98
C ILE A 102 -8.14 3.22 9.35
N PHE A 103 -8.40 2.95 8.06
CA PHE A 103 -9.44 3.65 7.30
C PHE A 103 -10.11 2.70 6.33
N ASN A 104 -11.44 2.69 6.30
CA ASN A 104 -12.22 1.76 5.49
C ASN A 104 -13.54 2.41 5.06
N THR A 105 -13.72 2.71 3.78
CA THR A 105 -14.93 3.39 3.32
C THR A 105 -15.27 3.14 1.87
N PHE A 106 -16.56 3.14 1.54
CA PHE A 106 -17.01 3.17 0.15
C PHE A 106 -16.75 4.55 -0.44
N VAL A 107 -16.38 4.59 -1.72
CA VAL A 107 -16.04 5.80 -2.47
C VAL A 107 -17.17 6.12 -3.44
N GLN A 108 -17.64 7.36 -3.43
CA GLN A 108 -18.72 7.80 -4.29
C GLN A 108 -18.27 7.79 -5.75
N PRO A 109 -18.95 7.04 -6.64
CA PRO A 109 -18.58 6.95 -8.05
C PRO A 109 -18.64 8.31 -8.74
N GLN A 110 -17.62 8.63 -9.54
CA GLN A 110 -17.56 9.90 -10.28
C GLN A 110 -18.35 9.87 -11.60
N ILE A 111 -18.69 8.66 -12.06
CA ILE A 111 -19.55 8.38 -13.22
C ILE A 111 -20.45 7.18 -12.88
N PRO A 112 -21.56 6.95 -13.62
CA PRO A 112 -22.40 5.78 -13.39
C PRO A 112 -21.62 4.47 -13.52
N ILE A 113 -21.85 3.56 -12.57
CA ILE A 113 -21.34 2.20 -12.63
C ILE A 113 -22.20 1.41 -13.63
N THR A 114 -21.55 0.75 -14.57
CA THR A 114 -22.18 -0.14 -15.55
C THR A 114 -21.85 -1.60 -15.32
N ASN A 115 -20.79 -1.89 -14.54
CA ASN A 115 -20.43 -3.24 -14.15
C ASN A 115 -19.81 -3.24 -12.73
N TYR A 116 -20.54 -3.78 -11.75
CA TYR A 116 -20.04 -3.88 -10.37
C TYR A 116 -18.98 -4.97 -10.15
N ARG A 117 -18.77 -5.85 -11.12
CA ARG A 117 -17.85 -6.99 -11.04
C ARG A 117 -18.12 -7.88 -9.82
N HIS A 118 -19.41 -8.13 -9.56
CA HIS A 118 -19.92 -8.80 -8.35
C HIS A 118 -19.19 -10.10 -7.99
N GLU A 119 -18.81 -10.89 -9.00
CA GLU A 119 -18.13 -12.18 -8.82
C GLU A 119 -16.77 -12.05 -8.11
N VAL A 120 -16.08 -10.91 -8.31
CA VAL A 120 -14.77 -10.64 -7.73
C VAL A 120 -14.89 -9.72 -6.51
N THR A 121 -15.78 -8.72 -6.59
CA THR A 121 -15.82 -7.62 -5.61
C THR A 121 -16.82 -7.83 -4.47
N GLY A 122 -17.85 -8.69 -4.67
CA GLY A 122 -18.96 -8.82 -3.74
C GLY A 122 -19.80 -7.55 -3.54
N LEU A 123 -19.58 -6.51 -4.35
CA LEU A 123 -20.24 -5.21 -4.21
C LEU A 123 -21.75 -5.33 -4.48
N LYS A 124 -22.53 -4.44 -3.89
CA LYS A 124 -23.94 -4.27 -4.19
C LYS A 124 -24.24 -2.78 -4.23
N GLU A 125 -25.25 -2.38 -4.99
CA GLU A 125 -25.65 -0.97 -5.09
C GLU A 125 -25.97 -0.35 -3.73
N GLU A 126 -26.54 -1.13 -2.81
CA GLU A 126 -26.84 -0.70 -1.43
C GLU A 126 -25.62 -0.24 -0.63
N HIS A 127 -24.44 -0.80 -0.92
CA HIS A 127 -23.19 -0.42 -0.27
C HIS A 127 -22.79 1.03 -0.58
N LEU A 128 -23.16 1.55 -1.75
CA LEU A 128 -22.75 2.87 -2.21
C LEU A 128 -23.70 4.00 -1.76
N ARG A 129 -24.80 3.67 -1.07
CA ARG A 129 -25.79 4.66 -0.61
C ARG A 129 -25.19 5.77 0.26
N TYR A 130 -24.22 5.42 1.09
CA TYR A 130 -23.54 6.34 2.01
C TYR A 130 -22.05 6.49 1.68
N ALA A 131 -21.68 6.29 0.41
CA ALA A 131 -20.31 6.37 -0.02
C ALA A 131 -19.76 7.80 0.17
N MET A 132 -18.50 7.88 0.62
CA MET A 132 -17.81 9.13 0.88
C MET A 132 -17.42 9.79 -0.45
N PRO A 133 -17.61 11.12 -0.61
CA PRO A 133 -17.13 11.84 -1.79
C PRO A 133 -15.63 11.61 -2.00
N LEU A 134 -15.21 11.35 -3.24
CA LEU A 134 -13.81 11.06 -3.59
C LEU A 134 -12.84 12.09 -3.00
N LYS A 135 -13.19 13.39 -3.04
CA LYS A 135 -12.36 14.45 -2.48
C LYS A 135 -12.08 14.27 -0.97
N ASN A 136 -13.08 13.86 -0.20
CA ASN A 136 -12.93 13.65 1.24
C ASN A 136 -12.08 12.41 1.52
N VAL A 137 -12.22 11.37 0.69
CA VAL A 137 -11.36 10.17 0.72
C VAL A 137 -9.90 10.56 0.47
N GLN A 138 -9.63 11.31 -0.60
CA GLN A 138 -8.30 11.80 -0.94
C GLN A 138 -7.67 12.60 0.22
N GLU A 139 -8.43 13.53 0.81
CA GLU A 139 -7.96 14.34 1.95
C GLU A 139 -7.63 13.49 3.18
N LYS A 140 -8.47 12.50 3.51
CA LYS A 140 -8.23 11.58 4.63
C LYS A 140 -7.00 10.70 4.38
N VAL A 141 -6.88 10.09 3.21
CA VAL A 141 -5.74 9.23 2.85
C VAL A 141 -4.43 10.03 2.86
N LEU A 142 -4.40 11.22 2.24
CA LEU A 142 -3.22 12.09 2.27
C LEU A 142 -2.86 12.52 3.69
N LYS A 143 -3.85 12.84 4.54
CA LYS A 143 -3.59 13.20 5.93
C LYS A 143 -2.91 12.06 6.69
N LEU A 144 -3.38 10.82 6.51
CA LEU A 144 -2.80 9.63 7.13
C LEU A 144 -1.38 9.36 6.63
N LEU A 145 -1.17 9.42 5.30
CA LEU A 145 0.15 9.16 4.70
C LEU A 145 1.18 10.25 4.99
N LEU A 146 0.77 11.51 5.06
CA LEU A 146 1.68 12.62 5.33
C LEU A 146 1.99 12.76 6.82
N ASN A 147 1.07 12.35 7.71
CA ASN A 147 1.27 12.37 9.16
C ASN A 147 1.83 13.73 9.67
N GLY A 148 1.20 14.82 9.21
CA GLY A 148 1.58 16.20 9.54
C GLY A 148 2.70 16.80 8.69
N GLU A 149 3.28 16.06 7.73
CA GLU A 149 4.23 16.61 6.76
C GLU A 149 3.55 17.26 5.56
N SER A 150 4.28 18.12 4.85
CA SER A 150 3.87 18.63 3.54
C SER A 150 4.58 17.87 2.43
N ILE A 151 3.91 17.69 1.29
CA ILE A 151 4.45 16.99 0.11
C ILE A 151 5.82 17.57 -0.31
N GLY A 152 5.99 18.90 -0.27
CA GLY A 152 7.26 19.56 -0.63
C GLY A 152 8.41 19.31 0.36
N ARG A 153 8.13 18.75 1.53
CA ARG A 153 9.10 18.43 2.59
C ARG A 153 9.37 16.94 2.77
N LEU A 154 8.78 16.06 1.95
CA LEU A 154 9.18 14.64 1.87
C LEU A 154 10.63 14.56 1.37
N ARG A 155 11.58 14.72 2.30
CA ARG A 155 13.01 14.62 2.07
C ARG A 155 13.53 13.36 2.73
N SER A 156 14.45 12.70 2.03
CA SER A 156 15.03 11.42 2.42
C SER A 156 15.74 11.52 3.78
N ASN A 157 15.34 10.63 4.69
CA ASN A 157 15.71 10.48 6.11
C ASN A 157 15.06 11.45 7.11
N GLY A 158 14.29 10.88 8.04
CA GLY A 158 13.84 11.53 9.27
C GLY A 158 12.46 12.20 9.23
N GLY A 159 11.72 12.06 8.12
CA GLY A 159 10.34 12.54 8.01
C GLY A 159 9.34 11.64 8.74
N LYS A 160 8.18 12.20 9.10
CA LYS A 160 7.04 11.53 9.73
C LYS A 160 6.08 10.87 8.74
N ALA A 161 6.20 11.19 7.44
CA ALA A 161 5.40 10.58 6.39
C ALA A 161 5.57 9.06 6.35
N LYS A 162 4.50 8.34 6.01
CA LYS A 162 4.42 6.88 6.06
C LYS A 162 4.72 6.27 4.70
N LEU A 163 5.41 5.14 4.66
CA LEU A 163 5.54 4.37 3.43
C LEU A 163 4.17 3.83 3.02
N LEU A 164 3.86 3.88 1.73
CA LEU A 164 2.64 3.29 1.18
C LEU A 164 2.98 1.94 0.55
N VAL A 165 2.33 0.88 1.03
CA VAL A 165 2.52 -0.51 0.60
C VAL A 165 1.22 -1.00 -0.05
N GLY A 166 1.30 -1.82 -1.10
CA GLY A 166 0.12 -2.38 -1.74
C GLY A 166 0.47 -3.25 -2.94
N HIS A 167 -0.53 -3.62 -3.73
CA HIS A 167 -0.36 -4.38 -4.97
C HIS A 167 -0.88 -3.56 -6.14
N ASP A 168 -0.02 -3.26 -7.12
CA ASP A 168 -0.36 -2.41 -8.27
C ASP A 168 -0.83 -1.01 -7.85
N LEU A 169 -0.06 -0.39 -6.94
CA LEU A 169 -0.37 0.91 -6.33
C LEU A 169 -0.55 2.04 -7.37
N GLU A 170 0.09 1.92 -8.53
CA GLU A 170 -0.07 2.88 -9.63
C GLU A 170 -1.54 2.92 -10.10
N HIS A 171 -2.15 1.74 -10.29
CA HIS A 171 -3.56 1.62 -10.67
C HIS A 171 -4.52 2.19 -9.62
N ASP A 172 -4.29 1.86 -8.34
CA ASP A 172 -5.10 2.36 -7.23
C ASP A 172 -5.05 3.88 -7.12
N LEU A 173 -3.84 4.46 -7.16
CA LEU A 173 -3.63 5.90 -7.05
C LEU A 173 -4.23 6.64 -8.25
N ASP A 174 -4.15 6.08 -9.45
CA ASP A 174 -4.79 6.62 -10.65
C ASP A 174 -6.31 6.65 -10.51
N CYS A 175 -6.92 5.55 -10.07
CA CYS A 175 -8.36 5.47 -9.81
C CYS A 175 -8.83 6.45 -8.72
N LEU A 176 -7.99 6.68 -7.72
CA LEU A 176 -8.20 7.71 -6.68
C LEU A 176 -7.85 9.12 -7.13
N ARG A 177 -7.22 9.30 -8.30
CA ARG A 177 -6.68 10.59 -8.80
C ARG A 177 -5.72 11.24 -7.79
N MET A 178 -4.88 10.42 -7.18
CA MET A 178 -3.90 10.80 -6.18
C MET A 178 -2.49 10.61 -6.70
N ASN A 179 -1.54 11.36 -6.15
CA ASN A 179 -0.12 11.17 -6.40
C ASN A 179 0.58 11.02 -5.06
N TYR A 180 1.49 10.06 -4.96
CA TYR A 180 2.36 9.90 -3.80
C TYR A 180 3.80 9.64 -4.28
N PRO A 181 4.84 10.21 -3.65
CA PRO A 181 6.17 10.17 -4.23
C PRO A 181 6.70 8.74 -4.40
N ASP A 182 7.23 8.41 -5.58
CA ASP A 182 7.66 7.06 -5.96
C ASP A 182 8.61 6.41 -4.94
N HIS A 183 9.51 7.20 -4.35
CA HIS A 183 10.47 6.70 -3.36
C HIS A 183 9.82 6.25 -2.04
N MET A 184 8.57 6.62 -1.80
CA MET A 184 7.76 6.22 -0.65
C MET A 184 6.80 5.07 -0.96
N LEU A 185 6.70 4.63 -2.22
CA LEU A 185 5.89 3.50 -2.64
C LEU A 185 6.65 2.18 -2.45
N ARG A 186 5.94 1.14 -2.01
CA ARG A 186 6.41 -0.24 -1.91
C ARG A 186 5.37 -1.14 -2.57
N ASP A 187 5.49 -1.25 -3.88
CA ASP A 187 4.56 -2.00 -4.71
C ASP A 187 4.99 -3.47 -4.84
N THR A 188 4.16 -4.36 -4.33
CA THR A 188 4.39 -5.80 -4.38
C THR A 188 4.27 -6.38 -5.79
N ALA A 189 3.54 -5.74 -6.71
CA ALA A 189 3.44 -6.16 -8.12
C ALA A 189 4.76 -5.98 -8.87
N ARG A 190 5.65 -5.13 -8.36
CA ARG A 190 6.97 -4.82 -8.94
C ARG A 190 8.13 -5.46 -8.16
N TYR A 191 7.84 -6.05 -7.00
CA TYR A 191 8.84 -6.67 -6.15
C TYR A 191 9.04 -8.13 -6.54
N HIS A 192 10.13 -8.39 -7.27
CA HIS A 192 10.41 -9.68 -7.91
C HIS A 192 10.22 -10.92 -7.01
N PRO A 193 10.57 -10.93 -5.70
CA PRO A 193 10.30 -12.06 -4.82
C PRO A 193 8.83 -12.38 -4.55
N LEU A 194 7.94 -11.39 -4.68
CA LEU A 194 6.50 -11.53 -4.45
C LEU A 194 5.70 -11.64 -5.75
N MET A 195 6.34 -11.41 -6.91
CA MET A 195 5.70 -11.60 -8.21
C MET A 195 5.45 -13.09 -8.44
N LYS A 196 4.25 -13.45 -8.92
CA LYS A 196 3.95 -14.82 -9.35
C LYS A 196 4.95 -15.25 -10.43
N THR A 197 5.88 -16.12 -10.07
CA THR A 197 6.62 -16.92 -11.04
C THR A 197 5.67 -18.03 -11.48
N ASN A 198 4.97 -17.82 -12.59
CA ASN A 198 4.34 -18.94 -13.30
C ASN A 198 5.47 -19.84 -13.85
N LEU A 199 6.05 -20.66 -12.97
CA LEU A 199 6.92 -21.79 -13.29
C LEU A 199 6.18 -23.05 -12.88
N VAL A 200 5.08 -23.33 -13.59
CA VAL A 200 4.58 -24.69 -13.88
C VAL A 200 4.06 -24.67 -15.31
#